data_AF-A0A849S3A6-F1
#
_entry.id   AF-A0A849S3A6-F1
#
_cell.length_a   1.000
_cell.length_b   1.000
_cell.length_c   1.000
_cell.angle_alpha   90.00
_cell.angle_beta   90.00
_cell.angle_gamma   90.00
#
_symmetry.space_group_name_H-M   'P 1'
#
loop_
_entity.id
_entity.type
_entity.pdbx_description
1 polymer ?
#
loop_
_entity_poly.entity_id
_entity_poly.type
_entity_poly.pdbx_seq_one_letter_code
_entity_poly.pdbx_strand_id
1 'polypeptide(L)'
;MRPVNRGDRPIDGMGKPVNFKQYGDARNELINRLGCYCSYCEIRLPMALAVEHIQPKSLEPTLENEWSNFLLSCPSCNSIKGSKAVNLHDYLWVHLDNTFRAFIYEKDRSPQIAGFLNAAQQQIAQNTLELTGLNREPSSPETVKDKRWKARKAA
;
A
#
# COMPACT_ATOMS: atom_id res chain seq x y z
N MET A 1 -8.09 0.26 4.22
CA MET A 1 -6.81 -0.45 4.28
C MET A 1 -7.00 -1.55 5.29
N ARG A 2 -6.95 -2.79 4.85
CA ARG A 2 -6.98 -3.93 5.77
C ARG A 2 -5.56 -4.18 6.30
N PRO A 3 -5.42 -4.83 7.45
CA PRO A 3 -4.14 -5.43 7.81
C PRO A 3 -3.72 -6.45 6.75
N VAL A 4 -2.48 -6.33 6.28
CA VAL A 4 -1.90 -7.15 5.22
C VAL A 4 -0.91 -8.12 5.86
N ASN A 5 -1.23 -9.40 5.83
CA ASN A 5 -0.28 -10.45 6.19
C ASN A 5 0.21 -11.16 4.91
N ARG A 6 1.43 -10.84 4.48
CA ARG A 6 2.09 -11.53 3.36
C ARG A 6 2.90 -12.74 3.81
N GLY A 7 3.07 -13.00 5.11
CA GLY A 7 3.91 -14.07 5.65
C GLY A 7 5.40 -13.95 5.31
N ASP A 8 6.17 -14.96 5.72
CA ASP A 8 7.61 -15.03 5.48
C ASP A 8 7.97 -15.25 4.00
N ARG A 9 9.23 -15.03 3.64
CA ARG A 9 9.71 -15.24 2.27
C ARG A 9 9.31 -16.65 1.77
N PRO A 10 8.71 -16.78 0.57
CA PRO A 10 8.30 -18.08 0.05
C PRO A 10 9.51 -19.02 -0.08
N ILE A 11 9.21 -20.30 0.02
CA ILE A 11 10.15 -21.40 -0.10
C ILE A 11 9.91 -22.10 -1.44
N ASP A 12 10.98 -22.46 -2.16
CA ASP A 12 10.91 -23.19 -3.42
C ASP A 12 10.63 -24.69 -3.21
N GLY A 13 10.48 -25.44 -4.31
CA GLY A 13 10.23 -26.89 -4.27
C GLY A 13 11.38 -27.71 -3.64
N MET A 14 12.53 -27.11 -3.36
CA MET A 14 13.69 -27.73 -2.71
C MET A 14 13.83 -27.31 -1.23
N GLY A 15 12.86 -26.57 -0.67
CA GLY A 15 12.92 -26.14 0.72
C GLY A 15 13.81 -24.91 0.95
N LYS A 16 14.24 -24.19 -0.08
CA LYS A 16 15.08 -22.98 0.05
C LYS A 16 14.28 -21.70 -0.14
N PRO A 17 14.63 -20.58 0.51
CA PRO A 17 14.00 -19.30 0.24
C PRO A 17 14.11 -18.92 -1.25
N VAL A 18 12.97 -18.57 -1.85
CA VAL A 18 12.90 -18.17 -3.27
C VAL A 18 13.81 -16.96 -3.50
N ASN A 19 14.73 -17.07 -4.46
CA ASN A 19 15.60 -15.98 -4.85
C ASN A 19 14.97 -15.14 -5.98
N PHE A 20 14.42 -13.98 -5.66
CA PHE A 20 13.87 -13.05 -6.64
C PHE A 20 15.04 -12.35 -7.35
N LYS A 21 15.23 -12.61 -8.64
CA LYS A 21 16.26 -11.93 -9.45
C LYS A 21 15.81 -10.51 -9.79
N GLN A 22 14.51 -10.34 -10.00
CA GLN A 22 13.85 -9.06 -10.17
C GLN A 22 12.67 -8.98 -9.21
N TYR A 23 12.44 -7.81 -8.61
CA TYR A 23 11.30 -7.58 -7.71
C TYR A 23 9.95 -7.95 -8.34
N GLY A 24 9.80 -7.81 -9.66
CA GLY A 24 8.60 -8.20 -10.40
C GLY A 24 8.25 -9.69 -10.27
N ASP A 25 9.25 -10.55 -10.04
CA ASP A 25 9.09 -11.99 -9.86
C ASP A 25 8.24 -12.32 -8.61
N ALA A 26 8.24 -11.43 -7.61
CA ALA A 26 7.45 -11.59 -6.38
C ALA A 26 5.94 -11.30 -6.58
N ARG A 27 5.53 -10.78 -7.73
CA ARG A 27 4.13 -10.34 -7.98
C ARG A 27 3.13 -11.47 -7.77
N ASN A 28 3.38 -12.64 -8.36
CA ASN A 28 2.45 -13.76 -8.29
C ASN A 28 2.36 -14.34 -6.88
N GLU A 29 3.49 -14.44 -6.18
CA GLU A 29 3.54 -14.85 -4.77
C GLU A 29 2.72 -13.92 -3.87
N LEU A 30 2.86 -12.60 -4.06
CA LEU A 30 2.06 -11.64 -3.32
C LEU A 30 0.57 -11.75 -3.66
N ILE A 31 0.21 -11.94 -4.93
CA ILE A 31 -1.21 -12.10 -5.33
C ILE A 31 -1.79 -13.38 -4.74
N ASN A 32 -1.04 -14.48 -4.69
CA ASN A 32 -1.51 -15.73 -4.09
C ASN A 32 -1.82 -15.56 -2.59
N ARG A 33 -1.04 -14.75 -1.88
CA ARG A 33 -1.20 -14.54 -0.43
C ARG A 33 -2.19 -13.44 -0.07
N LEU A 34 -2.21 -12.36 -0.85
CA LEU A 34 -2.98 -11.16 -0.56
C LEU A 34 -4.26 -11.08 -1.40
N GLY A 35 -4.40 -11.89 -2.43
CA GLY A 35 -5.41 -11.72 -3.46
C GLY A 35 -5.11 -10.53 -4.38
N CYS A 36 -5.99 -10.32 -5.36
CA CYS A 36 -5.86 -9.25 -6.34
C CYS A 36 -6.30 -7.87 -5.81
N TYR A 37 -5.88 -7.48 -4.60
CA TYR A 37 -6.23 -6.22 -3.97
C TYR A 37 -5.00 -5.33 -3.78
N CYS A 38 -5.16 -4.03 -4.02
CA CYS A 38 -4.14 -3.05 -3.63
C CYS A 38 -4.02 -3.01 -2.11
N SER A 39 -2.82 -3.18 -1.56
CA SER A 39 -2.53 -3.16 -0.13
C SER A 39 -2.86 -1.82 0.53
N TYR A 40 -2.98 -0.72 -0.23
CA TYR A 40 -3.37 0.58 0.30
C TYR A 40 -4.86 0.84 0.08
N CYS A 41 -5.30 1.00 -1.17
CA CYS A 41 -6.67 1.45 -1.43
C CYS A 41 -7.73 0.34 -1.39
N GLU A 42 -7.34 -0.93 -1.20
CA GLU A 42 -8.22 -2.10 -1.17
C GLU A 42 -9.09 -2.31 -2.42
N ILE A 43 -8.78 -1.63 -3.54
CA ILE A 43 -9.48 -1.85 -4.80
C ILE A 43 -8.95 -3.15 -5.41
N ARG A 44 -9.87 -4.02 -5.84
CA ARG A 44 -9.55 -5.25 -6.55
C ARG A 44 -9.15 -4.96 -8.00
N LEU A 45 -7.94 -5.34 -8.39
CA LEU A 45 -7.34 -5.04 -9.71
C LEU A 45 -6.55 -6.25 -10.25
N PRO A 46 -7.22 -7.28 -10.81
CA PRO A 46 -6.56 -8.53 -11.23
C PRO A 46 -5.37 -8.36 -12.19
N MET A 47 -5.42 -7.36 -13.07
CA MET A 47 -4.41 -7.18 -14.12
C MET A 47 -3.46 -6.00 -13.87
N ALA A 48 -3.81 -5.07 -12.98
CA ALA A 48 -3.10 -3.79 -12.87
C ALA A 48 -2.22 -3.63 -11.62
N LEU A 49 -2.21 -4.63 -10.73
CA LEU A 49 -1.34 -4.60 -9.55
C LEU A 49 0.12 -4.82 -9.93
N ALA A 50 1.00 -4.09 -9.26
CA ALA A 50 2.45 -4.22 -9.33
C ALA A 50 3.04 -4.44 -7.93
N VAL A 51 4.27 -4.95 -7.88
CA VAL A 51 5.07 -4.98 -6.65
C VAL A 51 5.44 -3.56 -6.27
N GLU A 52 5.16 -3.21 -5.02
CA GLU A 52 5.51 -1.95 -4.39
C GLU A 52 6.64 -2.18 -3.39
N HIS A 53 7.64 -1.31 -3.42
CA HIS A 53 8.66 -1.26 -2.38
C HIS A 53 8.21 -0.37 -1.23
N ILE A 54 8.28 -0.85 0.01
CA ILE A 54 8.02 -0.03 1.21
C ILE A 54 9.04 1.11 1.24
N GLN A 55 10.33 0.75 1.28
CA GLN A 55 11.47 1.63 1.07
C GLN A 55 11.84 1.66 -0.42
N PRO A 56 11.86 2.82 -1.08
CA PRO A 56 12.08 2.89 -2.53
C PRO A 56 13.48 2.41 -2.91
N LYS A 57 13.55 1.53 -3.91
CA LYS A 57 14.81 0.94 -4.39
C LYS A 57 15.87 1.95 -4.86
N SER A 58 15.45 3.15 -5.26
CA SER A 58 16.37 4.23 -5.64
C SER A 58 17.13 4.82 -4.45
N LEU A 59 16.60 4.67 -3.24
CA LEU A 59 17.21 5.14 -1.99
C LEU A 59 17.80 3.96 -1.18
N GLU A 60 17.17 2.78 -1.26
CA GLU A 60 17.60 1.57 -0.56
C GLU A 60 17.83 0.40 -1.55
N PRO A 61 18.91 0.41 -2.35
CA PRO A 61 19.14 -0.62 -3.39
C PRO A 61 19.31 -2.04 -2.83
N THR A 62 19.83 -2.16 -1.60
CA THR A 62 19.98 -3.45 -0.91
C THR A 62 18.64 -4.12 -0.61
N LEU A 63 17.54 -3.36 -0.61
CA LEU A 63 16.18 -3.84 -0.39
C LEU A 63 15.39 -4.01 -1.70
N GLU A 64 16.01 -3.85 -2.87
CA GLU A 64 15.30 -3.92 -4.16
C GLU A 64 14.63 -5.28 -4.36
N ASN A 65 15.28 -6.38 -3.98
CA ASN A 65 14.80 -7.75 -4.18
C ASN A 65 14.34 -8.44 -2.89
N GLU A 66 14.14 -7.66 -1.82
CA GLU A 66 13.82 -8.20 -0.50
C GLU A 66 12.31 -8.33 -0.25
N TRP A 67 11.87 -9.55 0.07
CA TRP A 67 10.46 -9.87 0.33
C TRP A 67 9.86 -9.04 1.48
N SER A 68 10.67 -8.77 2.50
CA SER A 68 10.29 -7.92 3.63
C SER A 68 10.00 -6.48 3.20
N ASN A 69 10.48 -6.05 2.03
CA ASN A 69 10.26 -4.73 1.48
C ASN A 69 9.09 -4.67 0.48
N PHE A 70 8.34 -5.76 0.25
CA PHE A 70 7.31 -5.81 -0.79
C PHE A 70 5.86 -5.72 -0.30
N LEU A 71 5.04 -5.01 -1.07
CA LEU A 71 3.57 -4.97 -1.00
C LEU A 71 2.97 -5.06 -2.42
N LEU A 72 1.63 -5.11 -2.53
CA LEU A 72 0.93 -4.94 -3.80
C LEU A 72 0.30 -3.56 -3.88
N SER A 73 0.51 -2.86 -4.99
CA SER A 73 -0.04 -1.52 -5.19
C SER A 73 -0.66 -1.37 -6.56
N CYS A 74 -1.72 -0.57 -6.62
CA CYS A 74 -2.30 -0.14 -7.89
C CYS A 74 -1.48 1.00 -8.50
N PRO A 75 -1.63 1.28 -9.80
CA PRO A 75 -0.83 2.32 -10.47
C PRO A 75 -0.97 3.70 -9.81
N SER A 76 -2.17 4.03 -9.31
CA SER A 76 -2.39 5.32 -8.61
C SER A 76 -1.65 5.38 -7.27
N CYS A 77 -1.77 4.37 -6.40
CA CYS A 77 -1.09 4.41 -5.10
C CYS A 77 0.44 4.37 -5.28
N ASN A 78 0.94 3.49 -6.15
CA ASN A 78 2.36 3.37 -6.45
C ASN A 78 2.92 4.69 -7.02
N SER A 79 2.26 5.26 -8.02
CA SER A 79 2.72 6.53 -8.61
C SER A 79 2.70 7.70 -7.64
N ILE A 80 1.75 7.75 -6.70
CA ILE A 80 1.64 8.86 -5.74
C ILE A 80 2.70 8.75 -4.63
N LYS A 81 2.97 7.54 -4.16
CA LYS A 81 4.06 7.28 -3.22
C LYS A 81 5.41 7.52 -3.90
N GLY A 82 5.59 6.97 -5.09
CA GLY A 82 6.79 7.13 -5.91
C GLY A 82 8.06 6.75 -5.14
N SER A 83 9.11 7.53 -5.36
CA SER A 83 10.42 7.37 -4.71
C SER A 83 10.61 8.27 -3.49
N LYS A 84 9.53 8.71 -2.83
CA LYS A 84 9.63 9.54 -1.62
C LYS A 84 10.43 8.80 -0.55
N ALA A 85 11.38 9.49 0.08
CA ALA A 85 12.05 8.98 1.27
C ALA A 85 11.02 8.81 2.39
N VAL A 86 10.97 7.64 3.02
CA VAL A 86 10.05 7.34 4.11
C VAL A 86 10.83 6.88 5.33
N ASN A 87 10.55 7.49 6.48
CA ASN A 87 10.90 6.92 7.76
C ASN A 87 9.70 6.08 8.22
N LEU A 88 9.92 4.80 8.52
CA LEU A 88 8.82 3.87 8.81
C LEU A 88 7.97 4.32 10.00
N HIS A 89 8.54 5.04 10.97
CA HIS A 89 7.85 5.51 12.16
C HIS A 89 6.88 6.68 11.91
N ASP A 90 6.98 7.35 10.77
CA ASP A 90 6.15 8.52 10.44
C ASP A 90 4.83 8.16 9.75
N TYR A 91 4.60 6.86 9.49
CA TYR A 91 3.45 6.34 8.77
C TYR A 91 2.89 5.07 9.42
N LEU A 92 1.62 4.78 9.14
CA LEU A 92 1.03 3.48 9.42
C LEU A 92 1.25 2.56 8.22
N TRP A 93 1.90 1.43 8.45
CA TRP A 93 2.17 0.45 7.42
C TRP A 93 1.22 -0.73 7.54
N VAL A 94 0.50 -1.02 6.46
CA VAL A 94 -0.54 -2.06 6.43
C VAL A 94 -0.06 -3.46 6.84
N HIS A 95 1.25 -3.72 6.82
CA HIS A 95 1.83 -5.00 7.21
C HIS A 95 2.41 -5.04 8.64
N LEU A 96 2.49 -3.89 9.31
CA LEU A 96 2.96 -3.76 10.69
C LEU A 96 1.83 -3.33 11.62
N ASP A 97 0.92 -2.52 11.10
CA ASP A 97 -0.13 -1.85 11.86
C ASP A 97 -1.52 -2.34 11.48
N ASN A 98 -2.42 -2.34 12.47
CA ASN A 98 -3.85 -2.47 12.20
C ASN A 98 -4.45 -1.14 11.70
N THR A 99 -4.09 -0.79 10.47
CA THR A 99 -4.52 0.46 9.80
C THR A 99 -6.04 0.62 9.76
N PHE A 100 -6.80 -0.46 9.75
CA PHE A 100 -8.27 -0.43 9.75
C PHE A 100 -8.83 0.32 10.97
N ARG A 101 -8.13 0.31 12.11
CA ARG A 101 -8.56 1.04 13.31
C ARG A 101 -8.31 2.55 13.21
N ALA A 102 -7.35 2.98 12.40
CA ALA A 102 -6.96 4.39 12.31
C ALA A 102 -7.87 5.21 11.39
N PHE A 103 -8.66 4.55 10.55
CA PHE A 103 -9.48 5.21 9.53
C PHE A 103 -10.93 4.78 9.58
N ILE A 104 -11.83 5.74 9.42
CA ILE A 104 -13.27 5.54 9.22
C ILE A 104 -13.53 5.58 7.72
N TYR A 105 -14.12 4.51 7.20
CA TYR A 105 -14.47 4.37 5.79
C TYR A 105 -15.97 4.58 5.63
N GLU A 106 -16.35 5.67 4.99
CA GLU A 106 -17.74 5.97 4.62
C GLU A 106 -17.89 5.87 3.10
N LYS A 107 -19.11 5.60 2.66
CA LYS A 107 -19.46 5.62 1.24
C LYS A 107 -19.24 7.03 0.67
N ASP A 108 -18.88 7.11 -0.61
CA ASP A 108 -18.82 8.35 -1.38
C ASP A 108 -17.76 9.41 -0.96
N ARG A 109 -16.87 9.11 0.00
CA ARG A 109 -15.80 10.04 0.42
C ARG A 109 -14.48 9.35 0.74
N SER A 110 -13.41 10.12 0.87
CA SER A 110 -12.10 9.66 1.34
C SER A 110 -12.13 9.20 2.80
N PRO A 111 -11.24 8.26 3.19
CA PRO A 111 -11.14 7.80 4.57
C PRO A 111 -10.87 8.95 5.54
N GLN A 112 -11.60 8.98 6.65
CA GLN A 112 -11.41 9.97 7.72
C GLN A 112 -10.53 9.39 8.83
N ILE A 113 -9.77 10.23 9.52
CA ILE A 113 -8.96 9.79 10.67
C ILE A 113 -9.88 9.54 11.86
N ALA A 114 -9.69 8.42 12.56
CA ALA A 114 -10.51 8.07 13.71
C ALA A 114 -10.32 9.06 14.87
N GLY A 115 -11.43 9.61 15.40
CA GLY A 115 -11.40 10.68 16.40
C GLY A 115 -10.84 10.28 17.77
N PHE A 116 -10.71 8.99 18.07
CA PHE A 116 -10.15 8.50 19.34
C PHE A 116 -8.61 8.52 19.36
N LEU A 117 -7.96 8.74 18.22
CA LEU A 117 -6.50 8.83 18.14
C LEU A 117 -5.99 10.11 18.81
N ASN A 118 -4.85 10.02 19.49
CA ASN A 118 -4.19 11.21 20.02
C ASN A 118 -3.53 12.04 18.90
N ALA A 119 -3.08 13.26 19.22
CA ALA A 119 -2.51 14.18 18.22
C ALA A 119 -1.34 13.60 17.42
N ALA A 120 -0.43 12.86 18.07
CA ALA A 120 0.70 12.23 17.39
C ALA A 120 0.23 11.12 16.42
N GLN A 121 -0.73 10.28 16.85
CA GLN A 121 -1.31 9.25 16.01
C GLN A 121 -2.12 9.82 14.85
N GLN A 122 -2.83 10.93 15.06
CA GLN A 122 -3.54 11.65 14.00
C GLN A 122 -2.56 12.18 12.95
N GLN A 123 -1.39 12.70 13.36
CA GLN A 123 -0.36 13.13 12.42
C GLN A 123 0.18 11.97 11.59
N ILE A 124 0.51 10.83 12.21
CA ILE A 124 0.96 9.63 11.49
C ILE A 124 -0.12 9.14 10.51
N ALA A 125 -1.39 9.15 10.93
CA ALA A 125 -2.51 8.77 10.06
C ALA A 125 -2.67 9.73 8.87
N GLN A 126 -2.53 11.04 9.09
CA GLN A 126 -2.55 12.07 8.05
C GLN A 126 -1.43 11.87 7.04
N ASN A 127 -0.18 11.71 7.52
CA ASN A 127 0.98 11.41 6.68
C ASN A 127 0.73 10.18 5.80
N THR A 128 0.08 9.15 6.35
CA THR A 128 -0.25 7.91 5.63
C THR A 128 -1.25 8.14 4.48
N LEU A 129 -2.29 8.95 4.72
CA LEU A 129 -3.26 9.30 3.68
C LEU A 129 -2.61 10.12 2.56
N GLU A 130 -1.71 11.04 2.91
CA GLU A 130 -0.98 11.88 1.95
C GLU A 130 0.05 11.09 1.14
N LEU A 131 0.77 10.16 1.78
CA LEU A 131 1.75 9.29 1.12
C LEU A 131 1.13 8.52 -0.04
N THR A 132 -0.10 8.03 0.17
CA THR A 132 -0.85 7.20 -0.78
C THR A 132 -1.87 7.99 -1.60
N GLY A 133 -2.06 9.27 -1.28
CA GLY A 133 -3.09 10.16 -1.82
C GLY A 133 -4.52 9.66 -1.59
N LEU A 134 -4.78 8.85 -0.56
CA LEU A 134 -6.12 8.33 -0.28
C LEU A 134 -7.11 9.42 0.14
N ASN A 135 -6.62 10.56 0.63
CA ASN A 135 -7.39 11.76 0.92
C ASN A 135 -7.77 12.60 -0.32
N ARG A 136 -7.37 12.20 -1.53
CA ARG A 136 -7.73 12.95 -2.76
C ARG A 136 -9.21 12.79 -3.10
N GLU A 137 -9.83 13.92 -3.46
CA GLU A 137 -11.22 14.06 -3.88
C GLU A 137 -11.31 14.62 -5.32
N PRO A 138 -12.42 14.39 -6.05
CA PRO A 138 -12.56 14.69 -7.49
C PRO A 138 -12.32 16.15 -7.90
N SER A 139 -12.37 17.09 -6.95
CA SER A 139 -12.19 18.52 -7.19
C SER A 139 -10.72 18.95 -7.26
N SER A 140 -9.75 18.06 -6.99
CA SER A 140 -8.33 18.38 -7.13
C SER A 140 -7.86 18.22 -8.59
N PRO A 141 -7.11 19.18 -9.18
CA PRO A 141 -6.56 19.08 -10.54
C PRO A 141 -5.69 17.84 -10.77
N GLU A 142 -5.20 17.21 -9.68
CA GLU A 142 -4.43 15.97 -9.68
C GLU A 142 -5.26 14.70 -10.02
N THR A 143 -6.60 14.80 -10.14
CA THR A 143 -7.52 13.66 -10.23
C THR A 143 -7.93 13.20 -11.64
N VAL A 144 -7.41 13.81 -12.72
CA VAL A 144 -7.79 13.38 -14.08
C VAL A 144 -7.50 11.89 -14.33
N LYS A 145 -6.40 11.37 -13.74
CA LYS A 145 -6.01 9.95 -13.80
C LYS A 145 -6.41 9.15 -12.57
N ASP A 146 -6.53 9.78 -11.40
CA ASP A 146 -6.92 9.12 -10.16
C ASP A 146 -8.44 9.03 -10.03
N LYS A 147 -8.99 7.88 -10.45
CA LYS A 147 -10.42 7.58 -10.41
C LYS A 147 -10.82 6.73 -9.19
N ARG A 148 -9.94 6.58 -8.18
CA ARG A 148 -10.22 5.74 -7.00
C ARG A 148 -11.49 6.17 -6.25
N TRP A 149 -11.81 7.45 -6.25
CA TRP A 149 -13.06 7.97 -5.68
C TRP A 149 -14.31 7.33 -6.29
N LYS A 150 -14.30 6.93 -7.58
CA LYS A 150 -15.45 6.28 -8.23
C LYS A 150 -15.76 4.93 -7.60
N ALA A 151 -14.72 4.17 -7.24
CA ALA A 151 -14.89 2.89 -6.57
C ALA A 151 -15.51 3.06 -5.17
N ARG A 152 -15.24 4.18 -4.48
CA ARG A 152 -15.85 4.50 -3.17
C ARG A 152 -17.34 4.84 -3.27
N LYS A 153 -17.79 5.31 -4.44
CA LYS A 153 -19.22 5.54 -4.71
C LYS A 153 -20.01 4.26 -4.97
N ALA A 154 -19.33 3.29 -5.59
CA ALA A 154 -19.94 2.04 -6.04
C ALA A 154 -20.01 0.96 -4.95
N ALA A 155 -19.17 1.05 -3.91
CA ALA A 155 -19.16 0.19 -2.74
C ALA A 155 -20.32 0.52 -1.78
#